data_AF-A0A7U9R9H3-F1
#
_entry.id   AF-A0A7U9R9H3-F1
#
_cell.length_a   1.000
_cell.length_b   1.000
_cell.length_c   1.000
_cell.angle_alpha   90.00
_cell.angle_beta   90.00
_cell.angle_gamma   90.00
#
_symmetry.space_group_name_H-M   'P 1'
#
loop_
_entity.id
_entity.type
_entity.pdbx_description
1 polymer ?
#
loop_
_entity_poly.entity_id
_entity_poly.type
_entity_poly.pdbx_seq_one_letter_code
_entity_poly.pdbx_strand_id
1 'polypeptide(L)'
;MLDAKDLSAIAEIVEKAVQKSEARMVGLIQESEARMTGLIQESIQASEARMTKLIQTSIQASEDRMTRRMKKMLFKSESMLLDEMERYDKKNEKRFDKIERELNGLKDIYRVTKNEQETISILLRTMDNFEKRLNALEVKTA
;
A
#
# COMPACT_ATOMS: atom_id res chain seq x y z
N MET A 1 -42.35 64.02 -69.77
CA MET A 1 -41.43 62.87 -69.98
C MET A 1 -40.15 63.21 -69.26
N LEU A 2 -39.61 62.29 -68.46
CA LEU A 2 -38.28 62.45 -67.87
C LEU A 2 -37.26 62.53 -69.02
N ASP A 3 -36.35 63.50 -68.96
CA ASP A 3 -35.29 63.62 -69.94
C ASP A 3 -34.06 62.77 -69.55
N ALA A 4 -33.04 62.73 -70.41
CA ALA A 4 -31.84 61.94 -70.15
C ALA A 4 -31.07 62.40 -68.89
N LYS A 5 -31.22 63.67 -68.51
CA LYS A 5 -30.58 64.24 -67.33
C LYS A 5 -31.28 63.79 -66.06
N ASP A 6 -32.60 63.72 -66.08
CA ASP A 6 -33.40 63.18 -64.98
C ASP A 6 -33.10 61.69 -64.74
N LEU A 7 -33.00 60.90 -65.82
CA LEU A 7 -32.63 59.48 -65.72
C LEU A 7 -31.21 59.29 -65.17
N SER A 8 -30.25 60.13 -65.57
CA SER A 8 -28.89 60.12 -65.03
C SER A 8 -28.85 60.47 -63.55
N ALA A 9 -29.64 61.45 -63.11
CA ALA A 9 -29.71 61.84 -61.69
C ALA A 9 -30.33 60.73 -60.83
N ILE A 10 -31.37 60.06 -61.33
CA ILE A 10 -31.98 58.91 -60.65
C ILE A 10 -30.98 57.75 -60.53
N ALA A 11 -30.23 57.44 -61.58
CA ALA A 11 -29.21 56.39 -61.55
C ALA A 11 -28.15 56.67 -60.48
N GLU A 12 -27.65 57.91 -60.39
CA GLU A 12 -26.66 58.31 -59.37
C GLU A 12 -27.22 58.22 -57.94
N ILE A 13 -28.48 58.61 -57.74
CA ILE A 13 -29.15 58.50 -56.44
C ILE A 13 -29.31 57.04 -56.03
N VAL A 14 -29.76 56.18 -56.95
CA VAL A 14 -29.95 54.75 -56.71
C VAL A 14 -28.61 54.08 -56.41
N GLU A 15 -27.56 54.38 -57.18
CA GLU A 15 -26.22 53.84 -56.95
C GLU A 15 -25.68 54.23 -55.57
N LYS A 16 -25.79 55.51 -55.19
CA LYS A 16 -25.40 55.96 -53.84
C LYS A 16 -26.23 55.30 -52.74
N ALA A 17 -27.53 55.09 -52.96
CA ALA A 17 -28.40 54.43 -51.99
C ALA A 17 -28.02 52.94 -51.81
N VAL A 18 -27.71 52.24 -52.90
CA VAL A 18 -27.25 50.85 -52.88
C VAL A 18 -25.91 50.75 -52.15
N GLN A 19 -24.92 51.57 -52.52
CA GLN A 19 -23.60 51.59 -51.86
C GLN A 19 -23.72 51.86 -50.35
N LYS A 20 -24.57 52.81 -49.94
CA LYS A 20 -24.81 53.10 -48.53
C LYS A 20 -25.49 51.92 -47.80
N SER A 21 -26.42 51.24 -48.48
CA SER A 21 -27.10 50.06 -47.93
C SER A 21 -26.15 48.89 -47.75
N GLU A 22 -25.30 48.61 -48.75
CA GLU A 22 -24.26 47.57 -48.69
C GLU A 22 -23.25 47.85 -47.58
N ALA A 23 -22.75 49.09 -47.48
CA ALA A 23 -21.85 49.50 -46.40
C ALA A 23 -22.48 49.29 -45.00
N ARG A 24 -23.76 49.63 -44.84
CA ARG A 24 -24.48 49.40 -43.58
C ARG A 24 -24.64 47.90 -43.27
N MET A 25 -24.94 47.10 -44.29
CA MET A 25 -25.10 45.65 -44.13
C MET A 25 -23.77 44.98 -43.74
N VAL A 26 -22.67 45.36 -44.39
CA VAL A 26 -21.32 44.88 -44.02
C VAL A 26 -20.99 45.24 -42.58
N GLY A 27 -21.27 46.47 -42.15
CA GLY A 27 -21.05 46.88 -40.75
C GLY A 27 -21.86 46.05 -39.75
N LEU A 28 -23.16 45.83 -40.02
CA LEU A 28 -24.01 45.01 -39.16
C LEU A 28 -23.56 43.54 -39.08
N ILE A 29 -23.09 42.97 -40.20
CA ILE A 29 -22.54 41.61 -40.24
C ILE A 29 -21.28 41.54 -39.38
N GLN A 30 -20.34 42.47 -39.55
CA GLN A 30 -19.10 42.51 -38.77
C GLN A 30 -19.36 42.66 -37.27
N GLU A 31 -20.28 43.54 -36.87
CA GLU A 31 -20.67 43.69 -35.46
C GLU A 31 -21.32 42.43 -34.90
N SER A 32 -22.15 41.76 -35.70
CA SER A 32 -22.80 40.51 -35.31
C SER A 32 -21.79 39.36 -35.16
N GLU A 33 -20.83 39.24 -36.09
CA GLU A 33 -19.74 38.25 -36.02
C GLU A 33 -18.86 38.50 -34.79
N ALA A 34 -18.42 39.74 -34.57
CA ALA A 34 -17.60 40.08 -33.41
C ALA A 34 -18.30 39.74 -32.09
N ARG A 35 -19.60 40.04 -32.00
CA ARG A 35 -20.42 39.71 -30.82
C ARG A 35 -20.57 38.21 -30.63
N MET A 36 -20.82 37.47 -31.71
CA MET A 36 -20.97 36.02 -31.67
C MET A 36 -19.65 35.34 -31.27
N THR A 37 -18.52 35.77 -31.82
CA THR A 37 -17.20 35.29 -31.40
C THR A 37 -16.94 35.57 -29.92
N GLY A 38 -17.29 36.77 -29.42
CA GLY A 38 -17.18 37.12 -28.00
C GLY A 38 -18.00 36.19 -27.09
N LEU A 39 -19.27 35.99 -27.42
CA LEU A 39 -20.16 35.11 -26.64
C LEU A 39 -19.71 33.65 -26.66
N ILE A 40 -19.21 33.16 -27.80
CA ILE A 40 -18.65 31.81 -27.91
C ILE A 40 -17.40 31.68 -27.02
N GLN A 41 -16.50 32.67 -27.07
CA GLN A 41 -15.29 32.67 -26.26
C GLN A 41 -15.60 32.67 -24.75
N GLU A 42 -16.53 33.52 -24.30
CA GLU A 42 -16.98 33.56 -22.91
C GLU A 42 -17.61 32.24 -22.47
N SER A 43 -18.48 31.66 -23.32
CA SER A 43 -19.12 30.38 -23.04
C SER A 43 -18.11 29.23 -22.90
N ILE A 44 -17.11 29.18 -23.79
CA ILE A 44 -16.02 28.19 -23.74
C ILE A 44 -15.23 28.36 -22.45
N GLN A 45 -14.76 29.57 -22.13
CA GLN A 45 -14.00 29.84 -20.91
C GLN A 45 -14.78 29.48 -19.64
N ALA A 46 -16.07 29.82 -19.58
CA ALA A 46 -16.93 29.46 -18.46
C ALA A 46 -17.15 27.93 -18.37
N SER A 47 -17.21 27.23 -19.50
CA SER A 47 -17.31 25.77 -19.53
C SER A 47 -16.01 25.11 -19.05
N GLU A 48 -14.86 25.55 -19.55
CA GLU A 48 -13.53 25.05 -19.15
C GLU A 48 -13.28 25.26 -17.66
N ALA A 49 -13.57 26.46 -17.13
CA ALA A 49 -13.42 26.75 -15.70
C ALA A 49 -14.30 25.83 -14.82
N ARG A 50 -15.55 25.58 -15.24
CA ARG A 50 -16.44 24.64 -14.56
C ARG A 50 -15.91 23.21 -14.62
N MET A 51 -15.43 22.78 -15.78
CA MET A 51 -14.91 21.44 -15.99
C MET A 51 -13.66 21.18 -15.15
N THR A 52 -12.70 22.11 -15.15
CA THR A 52 -11.50 22.03 -14.32
C THR A 52 -11.86 21.93 -12.83
N LYS A 53 -12.80 22.75 -12.36
CA LYS A 53 -13.25 22.69 -10.96
C LYS A 53 -13.90 21.35 -10.59
N LEU A 54 -14.75 20.82 -11.48
CA LEU A 54 -15.42 19.53 -11.28
C LEU A 54 -14.41 18.37 -11.26
N ILE A 55 -13.47 18.37 -12.22
CA ILE A 55 -12.40 17.36 -12.28
C ILE A 55 -11.56 17.41 -11.01
N GLN A 56 -11.11 18.60 -10.58
CA GLN A 56 -10.30 18.74 -9.38
C GLN A 56 -11.04 18.27 -8.12
N THR A 57 -12.33 18.61 -7.98
CA THR A 57 -13.15 18.16 -6.86
C THR A 57 -13.33 16.64 -6.87
N SER A 58 -13.56 16.05 -8.04
CA SER A 58 -13.73 14.61 -8.21
C SER A 58 -12.45 13.83 -7.87
N ILE A 59 -11.30 14.33 -8.34
CA ILE A 59 -9.97 13.76 -8.04
C ILE A 59 -9.73 13.81 -6.53
N GLN A 60 -9.90 14.98 -5.90
CA GLN A 60 -9.68 15.12 -4.45
C GLN A 60 -10.57 14.17 -3.64
N ALA A 61 -11.86 14.09 -3.99
CA ALA A 61 -12.78 13.16 -3.32
C ALA A 61 -12.39 11.70 -3.53
N SER A 62 -11.84 11.35 -4.70
CA SER A 62 -11.35 10.01 -5.00
C SER A 62 -10.10 9.68 -4.18
N GLU A 63 -9.13 10.59 -4.13
CA GLU A 63 -7.91 10.46 -3.34
C GLU A 63 -8.22 10.30 -1.85
N ASP A 64 -9.08 11.16 -1.30
CA ASP A 64 -9.48 11.08 0.11
C ASP A 64 -10.11 9.72 0.45
N ARG A 65 -10.98 9.20 -0.43
CA ARG A 65 -11.58 7.87 -0.25
C ARG A 65 -10.52 6.78 -0.30
N MET A 66 -9.58 6.88 -1.23
CA MET A 66 -8.53 5.89 -1.40
C MET A 66 -7.59 5.87 -0.18
N THR A 67 -7.16 7.05 0.30
CA THR A 67 -6.32 7.20 1.48
C THR A 67 -7.01 6.65 2.73
N ARG A 68 -8.30 6.94 2.94
CA ARG A 68 -9.06 6.38 4.07
C ARG A 68 -9.14 4.84 4.00
N ARG A 69 -9.40 4.29 2.82
CA ARG A 69 -9.46 2.84 2.61
C ARG A 69 -8.10 2.18 2.84
N MET A 70 -7.02 2.76 2.31
CA MET A 70 -5.66 2.28 2.54
C MET A 70 -5.30 2.29 4.02
N LYS A 71 -5.54 3.40 4.75
CA LYS A 71 -5.29 3.47 6.20
C LYS A 71 -6.02 2.37 6.96
N LYS A 72 -7.29 2.12 6.64
CA LYS A 72 -8.07 1.04 7.27
C LYS A 72 -7.51 -0.35 6.97
N MET A 73 -7.08 -0.59 5.73
CA MET A 73 -6.48 -1.88 5.35
C MET A 73 -5.14 -2.09 6.04
N LEU A 74 -4.28 -1.07 6.09
CA LEU A 74 -2.99 -1.10 6.78
C LEU A 74 -3.15 -1.40 8.27
N PHE A 75 -4.04 -0.68 8.94
CA PHE A 75 -4.33 -0.92 10.35
C PHE A 75 -4.82 -2.35 10.60
N LYS A 76 -5.70 -2.85 9.74
CA LYS A 76 -6.20 -4.24 9.84
C LYS A 76 -5.07 -5.25 9.62
N SER A 77 -4.22 -5.06 8.61
CA SER A 77 -3.09 -5.96 8.35
C SER A 77 -2.07 -5.94 9.49
N GLU A 78 -1.79 -4.77 10.05
CA GLU A 78 -0.86 -4.62 11.18
C GLU A 78 -1.39 -5.33 12.42
N SER A 79 -2.67 -5.13 12.76
CA SER A 79 -3.33 -5.87 13.86
C SER A 79 -3.28 -7.38 13.66
N MET A 80 -3.56 -7.87 12.45
CA MET A 80 -3.49 -9.31 12.15
C MET A 80 -2.07 -9.86 12.28
N LEU A 81 -1.05 -9.09 11.89
CA LEU A 81 0.35 -9.50 12.04
C LEU A 81 0.76 -9.56 13.50
N LEU A 82 0.38 -8.57 14.31
CA LEU A 82 0.65 -8.57 15.75
C LEU A 82 -0.01 -9.76 16.45
N ASP A 83 -1.26 -10.07 16.11
CA ASP A 83 -1.96 -11.25 16.64
C ASP A 83 -1.24 -12.55 16.27
N GLU A 84 -0.74 -12.65 15.03
CA GLU A 84 0.00 -13.84 14.57
C GLU A 84 1.36 -13.95 15.26
N MET A 85 2.08 -12.84 15.45
CA MET A 85 3.33 -12.81 16.20
C MET A 85 3.12 -13.28 17.64
N GLU A 86 2.09 -12.77 18.32
CA GLU A 86 1.75 -13.19 19.68
C GLU A 86 1.41 -14.70 19.75
N ARG A 87 0.70 -15.23 18.74
CA ARG A 87 0.43 -16.67 18.64
C ARG A 87 1.72 -17.48 18.53
N TYR A 88 2.66 -17.06 17.69
CA TYR A 88 3.94 -17.76 17.52
C TYR A 88 4.82 -17.64 18.76
N ASP A 89 4.85 -16.50 19.42
CA ASP A 89 5.60 -16.31 20.66
C ASP A 89 5.11 -17.26 21.76
N LYS A 90 3.79 -17.30 22.00
CA LYS A 90 3.18 -18.27 22.94
C LYS A 90 3.46 -19.73 22.57
N LYS A 91 3.50 -20.04 21.27
CA LYS A 91 3.83 -21.40 20.80
C LYS A 91 5.30 -21.72 21.05
N ASN A 92 6.19 -20.76 20.86
CA ASN A 92 7.61 -20.91 21.08
C ASN A 92 7.96 -21.01 22.56
N GLU A 93 7.35 -20.20 23.43
CA GLU A 93 7.46 -20.31 24.89
C GLU A 93 7.16 -21.74 25.35
N LYS A 94 6.01 -22.29 24.95
CA LYS A 94 5.64 -23.68 25.29
C LYS A 94 6.66 -24.72 24.79
N ARG A 95 7.30 -24.46 23.64
CA ARG A 95 8.34 -25.35 23.10
C ARG A 95 9.63 -25.22 23.93
N PHE A 96 10.00 -24.02 24.33
CA PHE A 96 11.15 -23.79 25.21
C PHE A 96 10.93 -24.44 26.58
N ASP A 97 9.76 -24.27 27.20
CA ASP A 97 9.41 -24.93 28.47
C ASP A 97 9.48 -26.45 28.38
N LYS A 98 9.14 -27.01 27.22
CA LYS A 98 9.26 -28.46 26.98
C LYS A 98 10.74 -28.86 26.87
N ILE A 99 11.53 -28.14 26.08
CA ILE A 99 12.97 -28.40 25.91
C ILE A 99 13.69 -28.29 27.24
N GLU A 100 13.37 -27.28 28.07
CA GLU A 100 13.98 -27.11 29.38
C GLU A 100 13.69 -28.28 30.32
N ARG A 101 12.44 -28.78 30.33
CA ARG A 101 12.08 -29.99 31.09
C ARG A 101 12.83 -31.23 30.61
N GLU A 102 12.93 -31.43 29.30
CA GLU A 102 13.69 -32.54 28.71
C GLU A 102 15.19 -32.46 29.04
N LEU A 103 15.76 -31.25 29.00
CA LEU A 103 17.16 -31.00 29.35
C LEU A 103 17.43 -31.27 30.83
N ASN A 104 16.54 -30.86 31.72
CA ASN A 104 16.64 -31.15 33.15
C ASN A 104 16.56 -32.66 33.42
N GLY A 105 15.63 -33.37 32.77
CA GLY A 105 15.55 -34.83 32.86
C GLY A 105 16.82 -35.53 32.38
N LEU A 106 17.41 -35.07 31.27
CA LEU A 106 18.67 -35.61 30.74
C LEU A 106 19.84 -35.38 31.71
N LYS A 107 19.90 -34.19 32.34
CA LYS A 107 20.93 -33.85 33.33
C LYS A 107 20.83 -34.73 34.57
N ASP A 108 19.62 -35.04 35.03
CA ASP A 108 19.39 -35.93 36.16
C ASP A 108 19.83 -37.37 35.85
N ILE A 109 19.47 -37.89 34.67
CA ILE A 109 19.92 -39.21 34.21
C ILE A 109 21.45 -39.27 34.16
N TYR A 110 22.09 -38.25 33.57
CA TYR A 110 23.55 -38.17 33.51
C TYR A 110 24.20 -38.23 34.90
N ARG A 111 23.63 -37.51 35.88
CA ARG A 111 24.12 -37.53 37.27
C ARG A 111 23.98 -38.91 37.90
N VAL A 112 22.85 -39.58 37.71
CA VAL A 112 22.62 -40.95 38.21
C VAL A 112 23.62 -41.93 37.60
N THR A 113 23.73 -41.95 36.27
CA THR A 113 24.66 -42.85 35.57
C THR A 113 26.11 -42.64 35.98
N LYS A 114 26.52 -41.38 36.22
CA LYS A 114 27.86 -41.08 36.73
C LYS A 114 28.07 -41.66 38.14
N ASN A 115 27.12 -41.48 39.04
CA ASN A 115 27.19 -42.03 40.40
C ASN A 115 27.18 -43.58 40.41
N GLU A 116 26.38 -44.18 39.53
CA GLU A 116 26.35 -45.65 39.34
C GLU A 116 27.70 -46.16 38.84
N GLN A 117 28.32 -45.46 37.88
CA GLN A 117 29.66 -45.79 37.38
C GLN A 117 30.72 -45.73 38.50
N GLU A 118 30.69 -44.69 39.34
CA GLU A 118 31.57 -44.58 40.51
C GLU A 118 31.35 -45.74 41.50
N THR A 119 30.08 -46.10 41.76
CA THR A 119 29.71 -47.21 42.65
C THR A 119 30.18 -48.55 42.11
N ILE A 120 29.97 -48.82 40.82
CA ILE A 120 30.45 -50.04 40.14
C ILE A 120 31.98 -50.12 40.22
N SER A 121 32.67 -48.99 40.01
CA SER A 121 34.14 -48.95 40.12
C SER A 121 34.64 -49.33 41.52
N ILE A 122 33.97 -48.84 42.57
CA ILE A 122 34.29 -49.22 43.96
C ILE A 122 34.02 -50.71 44.19
N LEU A 123 32.87 -51.22 43.75
CA LEU A 123 32.50 -52.63 43.91
C LEU A 123 33.53 -53.55 43.25
N LEU A 124 33.93 -53.27 42.01
CA LEU A 124 34.98 -54.02 41.31
C LEU A 124 36.29 -54.04 42.10
N ARG A 125 36.74 -52.89 42.62
CA ARG A 125 37.94 -52.81 43.46
C ARG A 125 37.83 -53.62 44.74
N THR A 126 36.64 -53.67 45.35
CA THR A 126 36.42 -54.51 46.54
C THR A 126 36.39 -55.99 46.21
N MET A 127 35.85 -56.39 45.06
CA MET A 127 35.87 -57.78 44.59
C MET A 127 37.30 -58.25 44.33
N ASP A 128 38.12 -57.46 43.63
CA ASP A 128 39.55 -57.76 43.41
C ASP A 128 40.29 -57.97 44.75
N ASN A 129 39.97 -57.18 45.78
CA ASN A 129 40.56 -57.33 47.09
C ASN A 129 40.09 -58.60 47.81
N PHE A 130 38.80 -58.95 47.70
CA PHE A 130 38.28 -60.20 48.24
C PHE A 130 38.89 -61.42 47.55
N GLU A 131 39.03 -61.38 46.22
CA GLU A 131 39.68 -62.43 45.44
C GLU A 131 41.14 -62.65 45.90
N LYS A 132 41.92 -61.56 46.07
CA LYS A 132 43.27 -61.66 46.63
C LYS A 132 43.31 -62.28 48.03
N ARG A 133 42.38 -61.92 48.92
CA ARG A 133 42.30 -62.47 50.28
C ARG A 133 41.88 -63.93 50.29
N LEU A 134 40.95 -64.31 49.42
CA LEU A 134 40.50 -65.69 49.25
C LEU A 134 41.65 -66.56 48.78
N ASN A 135 42.34 -66.16 47.71
CA ASN A 135 43.52 -66.86 47.20
C ASN A 135 44.61 -67.03 48.28
N ALA A 136 44.86 -65.99 49.09
CA ALA A 136 45.82 -66.06 50.19
C ALA A 136 45.39 -66.98 51.33
N LEU A 137 44.08 -67.13 51.58
CA LEU A 137 43.54 -68.10 52.54
C LEU A 137 43.64 -69.52 52.00
N GLU A 138 43.24 -69.76 50.75
CA GLU A 138 43.33 -71.06 50.09
C GLU A 138 44.75 -71.62 50.15
N VAL A 139 45.76 -70.80 49.85
CA VAL A 139 47.19 -71.16 49.96
C VAL A 139 47.62 -71.50 51.39
N LYS A 140 46.98 -70.94 52.43
CA LYS A 140 47.30 -71.22 53.84
C LYS A 140 46.59 -72.44 54.40
N THR A 141 45.44 -72.80 53.84
CA THR A 141 44.63 -73.96 54.25
C THR A 141 44.89 -75.23 53.44
N ALA A 142 45.61 -75.13 52.33
CA ALA A 142 46.19 -76.25 51.58
C ALA A 142 47.57 -76.61 52.12
#